data_AF-A0AAW8L1S1-F1
#
_entry.id   AF-A0AAW8L1S1-F1
#
_cell.length_a   1.000
_cell.length_b   1.000
_cell.length_c   1.000
_cell.angle_alpha   90.00
_cell.angle_beta   90.00
_cell.angle_gamma   90.00
#
_symmetry.space_group_name_H-M   'P 1'
#
loop_
_entity.id
_entity.type
_entity.pdbx_description
1 polymer ?
#
loop_
_entity_poly.entity_id
_entity_poly.type
_entity_poly.pdbx_seq_one_letter_code
_entity_poly.pdbx_strand_id
1 'polypeptide(L)' 'MTKKISFNAFEMNCIAHQSPGLWRHPQDRSVEYKDLEYWTDLAQILERGFFDGIFIADV' A
#
# COMPACT_ATOMS: atom_id res chain seq x y z
N MET A 1 -16.67 26.80 -1.54
CA MET A 1 -15.82 25.75 -2.14
C MET A 1 -16.11 24.43 -1.44
N THR A 2 -16.36 23.36 -2.19
CA THR A 2 -16.53 22.02 -1.61
C THR A 2 -15.17 21.48 -1.19
N LYS A 3 -15.04 20.97 0.04
CA LYS A 3 -13.81 20.35 0.52
C LYS A 3 -13.59 19.02 -0.19
N LYS A 4 -12.38 18.78 -0.70
CA LYS A 4 -11.98 17.47 -1.22
C LYS A 4 -11.69 16.53 -0.04
N ILE A 5 -12.04 15.26 -0.20
CA ILE A 5 -11.63 14.20 0.72
C ILE A 5 -10.24 13.77 0.29
N SER A 6 -9.32 13.64 1.26
CA SER A 6 -7.99 13.11 1.01
C SER A 6 -7.99 11.58 1.12
N PHE A 7 -7.34 10.92 0.16
CA PHE A 7 -7.18 9.47 0.10
C PHE A 7 -5.71 9.10 0.28
N ASN A 8 -5.42 8.40 1.38
CA ASN A 8 -4.10 7.83 1.63
C ASN A 8 -4.17 6.30 1.58
N ALA A 9 -3.22 5.67 0.89
CA ALA A 9 -3.03 4.23 0.95
C ALA A 9 -2.39 3.87 2.29
N PHE A 10 -2.97 2.91 3.01
CA PHE A 10 -2.47 2.53 4.34
C PHE A 10 -1.66 1.24 4.27
N GLU A 11 -0.36 1.36 4.51
CA GLU A 11 0.64 0.32 4.30
C GLU A 11 1.58 0.16 5.50
N MET A 12 2.34 -0.93 5.52
CA MET A 12 3.40 -1.18 6.50
C MET A 12 4.49 -2.02 5.85
N ASN A 13 5.75 -1.79 6.22
CA ASN A 13 6.90 -2.54 5.66
C ASN A 13 7.01 -3.97 6.25
N CYS A 14 5.97 -4.79 6.07
CA CYS A 14 5.87 -6.15 6.58
C CYS A 14 4.93 -7.02 5.71
N ILE A 15 4.87 -8.32 6.00
CA ILE A 15 4.03 -9.28 5.23
C ILE A 15 2.54 -9.14 5.54
N ALA A 16 2.17 -8.85 6.79
CA ALA A 16 0.78 -8.85 7.23
C ALA A 16 0.51 -7.66 8.15
N HIS A 17 -0.11 -6.63 7.58
CA HIS A 17 -0.46 -5.40 8.29
C HIS A 17 -1.83 -5.52 9.01
N GLN A 18 -2.94 -5.40 8.26
CA GLN A 18 -4.30 -5.37 8.83
C GLN A 18 -5.09 -6.66 8.60
N SER A 19 -4.63 -7.56 7.71
CA SER A 19 -5.37 -8.75 7.31
C SER A 19 -4.54 -10.03 7.44
N PRO A 20 -4.46 -10.60 8.64
CA PRO A 20 -3.69 -11.81 8.89
C PRO A 20 -4.12 -12.97 7.99
N GLY A 21 -3.14 -13.64 7.37
CA GLY A 21 -3.36 -14.82 6.55
C GLY A 21 -3.63 -14.58 5.07
N LEU A 22 -3.97 -13.35 4.65
CA LEU A 22 -4.20 -13.03 3.22
C LEU A 22 -2.95 -13.12 2.36
N TRP A 23 -1.76 -12.98 2.96
CA TRP A 23 -0.47 -13.20 2.30
C TRP A 23 -0.31 -14.56 1.61
N ARG A 24 -1.18 -15.54 1.94
CA ARG A 24 -1.20 -16.87 1.31
C ARG A 24 -2.03 -16.92 0.03
N HIS A 25 -2.81 -15.89 -0.25
CA HIS A 25 -3.65 -15.83 -1.44
C HIS A 25 -2.77 -15.75 -2.69
N PRO A 26 -3.04 -16.49 -3.77
CA PRO A 26 -2.16 -16.55 -4.94
C PRO A 26 -2.00 -15.22 -5.71
N GLN A 27 -2.81 -14.20 -5.38
CA GLN A 27 -2.71 -12.86 -5.96
C GLN A 27 -2.13 -11.82 -4.99
N ASP A 28 -1.84 -12.22 -3.75
CA ASP A 28 -1.25 -11.33 -2.76
C ASP A 28 0.25 -11.19 -3.02
N ARG A 29 0.75 -9.95 -3.00
CA ARG A 29 2.16 -9.61 -3.23
C ARG A 29 2.86 -9.12 -1.96
N SER A 30 2.22 -9.11 -0.79
CA SER A 30 2.81 -8.57 0.45
C SER A 30 4.05 -9.34 0.92
N VAL A 31 4.29 -10.56 0.40
CA VAL A 31 5.56 -11.28 0.62
C VAL A 31 6.76 -10.62 -0.06
N GLU A 32 6.53 -9.80 -1.09
CA GLU A 32 7.54 -9.05 -1.86
C GLU A 32 7.94 -7.73 -1.19
N TYR A 33 7.50 -7.46 0.05
CA TYR A 33 7.70 -6.16 0.72
C TYR A 33 9.17 -5.71 0.87
N LYS A 34 10.13 -6.62 0.72
CA LYS A 34 11.57 -6.31 0.76
C LYS A 34 12.12 -5.86 -0.60
N ASP A 35 11.35 -6.03 -1.67
CA ASP A 35 11.74 -5.70 -3.03
C ASP A 35 11.39 -4.23 -3.31
N LEU A 36 12.32 -3.49 -3.90
CA LEU A 36 12.10 -2.07 -4.22
C LEU A 36 11.01 -1.91 -5.30
N GLU A 37 10.92 -2.89 -6.20
CA GLU A 37 9.94 -2.99 -7.26
C GLU A 37 8.51 -3.02 -6.71
N TYR A 38 8.26 -3.72 -5.59
CA TYR A 38 6.95 -3.72 -4.92
C TYR A 38 6.49 -2.29 -4.57
N TRP A 39 7.38 -1.51 -3.95
CA TRP A 39 7.07 -0.14 -3.52
C TRP A 39 6.97 0.84 -4.69
N THR A 40 7.84 0.72 -5.69
CA THR A 40 7.81 1.60 -6.85
C THR A 40 6.60 1.33 -7.76
N ASP A 41 6.19 0.07 -7.92
CA ASP A 41 4.94 -0.31 -8.59
C ASP A 41 3.72 0.28 -7.87
N LEU A 42 3.67 0.11 -6.54
CA LEU A 42 2.58 0.64 -5.70
C LEU A 42 2.47 2.16 -5.85
N ALA A 43 3.58 2.88 -5.77
CA ALA A 43 3.60 4.34 -5.93
C ALA A 43 3.02 4.77 -7.28
N GLN A 44 3.43 4.14 -8.38
CA GLN A 44 2.89 4.45 -9.70
C GLN A 44 1.39 4.15 -9.83
N ILE A 45 0.89 3.07 -9.19
CA ILE A 45 -0.54 2.75 -9.16
C ILE A 45 -1.32 3.86 -8.45
N LEU A 46 -0.83 4.32 -7.31
CA LEU A 46 -1.49 5.33 -6.48
C LEU A 46 -1.46 6.72 -7.11
N GLU A 47 -0.35 7.10 -7.74
CA GLU A 47 -0.25 8.34 -8.53
C GLU A 47 -1.25 8.35 -9.69
N ARG A 48 -1.38 7.25 -10.45
CA ARG A 48 -2.41 7.11 -11.49
C ARG A 48 -3.83 7.19 -10.93
N GLY A 49 -4.02 6.78 -9.67
CA GLY A 49 -5.28 6.81 -8.95
C GLY A 49 -5.62 8.14 -8.27
N PHE A 50 -4.75 9.16 -8.38
CA PHE A 50 -4.89 10.45 -7.70
C PHE A 50 -4.97 10.35 -6.15
N PHE A 51 -4.29 9.38 -5.55
CA PHE A 51 -4.11 9.32 -4.10
C PHE A 51 -3.22 10.48 -3.63
N ASP A 52 -3.51 11.02 -2.44
CA ASP A 52 -2.76 12.13 -1.85
C ASP A 52 -1.45 11.67 -1.20
N GLY A 53 -1.35 10.40 -0.82
CA GLY A 53 -0.14 9.85 -0.24
C GLY A 53 -0.21 8.37 0.14
N ILE A 54 0.93 7.87 0.62
CA ILE A 54 1.07 6.56 1.25
C ILE A 54 1.38 6.80 2.73
N PHE A 55 0.52 6.29 3.60
CA PHE A 55 0.75 6.27 5.03
C PHE A 55 1.42 4.94 5.39
N ILE A 56 2.70 4.98 5.75
CA ILE A 56 3.48 3.80 6.13
C ILE A 56 3.55 3.73 7.66
N ALA A 57 2.94 2.71 8.25
CA ALA A 57 3.04 2.41 9.68
C ALA A 57 4.37 1.74 10.04
N ASP A 58 4.69 1.70 11.34
CA ASP A 58 5.86 1.01 11.90
C ASP A 58 5.63 0.61 13.38
N VAL A 59 6.49 -0.27 13.95
CA VAL A 59 6.45 -0.71 15.37
C VAL A 59 7.80 -0.65 16.09
#